data_AF-A0A952T725-F1
#
_entry.id   AF-A0A952T725-F1
#
_cell.length_a   1.000
_cell.length_b   1.000
_cell.length_c   1.000
_cell.angle_alpha   90.00
_cell.angle_beta   90.00
_cell.angle_gamma   90.00
#
_symmetry.space_group_name_H-M   'P 1'
#
loop_
_entity.id
_entity.type
_entity.pdbx_description
1 polymer ?
#
loop_
_entity_poly.entity_id
_entity_poly.type
_entity_poly.pdbx_seq_one_letter_code
_entity_poly.pdbx_strand_id
1 'polypeptide(L)'
;MNLSKILAYVLFAVSLALAYYLYNSINSTIEFREKIVSTERQITDKLAVIREAQKVYLEQHGKYTSSWDTLINFIETGSVPIIVKTETIIPKSYGVDSVLVKIDTIGQVSAKEKIFRKTYAVNAADNGTFLGFMKNEGDYVVKGTKSYRMRRESGDRTEEFVFLDKGTISSLAKINSGDKLKKGQNLITLWDYQLNPDVDVKNLAKVPGSDKNFEIFTQQIEKNNIKVWVIEVKDPAPINPERREENEAKNKKPLRFGSKTDVTTAGNWE
;
A
#
# COMPACT_ATOMS: atom_id res chain seq x y z
N MET A 1 -72.19 -13.60 2.23
CA MET A 1 -71.07 -12.72 2.63
C MET A 1 -71.25 -11.39 1.90
N ASN A 2 -71.33 -10.27 2.60
CA ASN A 2 -71.62 -8.97 1.96
C ASN A 2 -70.47 -8.58 1.02
N LEU A 3 -70.78 -8.08 -0.17
CA LEU A 3 -69.81 -7.71 -1.22
C LEU A 3 -68.69 -6.82 -0.69
N SER A 4 -69.02 -5.88 0.20
CA SER A 4 -68.07 -4.99 0.87
C SER A 4 -67.03 -5.73 1.70
N LYS A 5 -67.38 -6.86 2.34
CA LYS A 5 -66.44 -7.67 3.13
C LYS A 5 -65.48 -8.46 2.25
N ILE A 6 -65.97 -9.01 1.12
CA ILE A 6 -65.12 -9.68 0.12
C ILE A 6 -64.08 -8.70 -0.43
N LEU A 7 -64.55 -7.51 -0.82
CA LEU A 7 -63.67 -6.46 -1.33
C LEU A 7 -62.61 -6.04 -0.30
N ALA A 8 -63.00 -5.90 0.97
CA ALA A 8 -62.07 -5.57 2.05
C ALA A 8 -60.99 -6.65 2.24
N TYR A 9 -61.34 -7.94 2.21
CA TYR A 9 -60.36 -9.02 2.34
C TYR A 9 -59.40 -9.10 1.14
N VAL A 10 -59.91 -8.91 -0.08
CA VAL A 10 -59.07 -8.88 -1.29
C VAL A 10 -58.12 -7.70 -1.23
N LEU A 11 -58.62 -6.51 -0.89
CA LEU A 11 -57.80 -5.30 -0.78
C LEU A 11 -56.74 -5.43 0.33
N PHE A 12 -57.09 -6.08 1.44
CA PHE A 12 -56.16 -6.39 2.52
C PHE A 12 -55.05 -7.35 2.07
N ALA A 13 -55.38 -8.42 1.35
CA ALA A 13 -54.40 -9.35 0.79
C ALA A 13 -53.46 -8.66 -0.22
N VAL A 14 -54.01 -7.80 -1.09
CA VAL A 14 -53.23 -6.99 -2.03
C VAL A 14 -52.31 -6.01 -1.28
N SER A 15 -52.80 -5.39 -0.20
CA SER A 15 -51.99 -4.49 0.64
C SER A 15 -50.81 -5.22 1.29
N LEU A 16 -51.01 -6.43 1.81
CA LEU A 16 -49.92 -7.25 2.36
C LEU A 16 -48.91 -7.66 1.29
N ALA A 17 -49.38 -8.05 0.09
CA ALA A 17 -48.49 -8.38 -1.03
C ALA A 17 -47.64 -7.17 -1.46
N LEU A 18 -48.25 -5.98 -1.54
CA LEU A 18 -47.55 -4.74 -1.85
C LEU A 18 -46.54 -4.35 -0.75
N ALA A 19 -46.89 -4.52 0.53
CA ALA A 19 -45.98 -4.27 1.64
C ALA A 19 -44.75 -5.20 1.58
N TYR A 20 -44.94 -6.48 1.30
CA TYR A 20 -43.85 -7.44 1.11
C TYR A 20 -42.98 -7.07 -0.11
N TYR A 21 -43.61 -6.72 -1.23
CA TYR A 21 -42.88 -6.31 -2.45
C TYR A 21 -42.02 -5.06 -2.21
N LEU A 22 -42.55 -4.05 -1.51
CA LEU A 22 -41.81 -2.84 -1.18
C LEU A 22 -40.62 -3.13 -0.24
N TYR A 23 -40.85 -3.95 0.80
CA TYR A 23 -39.78 -4.39 1.70
C TYR A 23 -38.66 -5.10 0.95
N ASN A 24 -39.00 -6.09 0.10
CA ASN A 24 -38.01 -6.85 -0.67
C ASN A 24 -37.26 -5.98 -1.69
N SER A 25 -37.96 -5.04 -2.35
CA SER A 25 -37.35 -4.10 -3.29
C SER A 25 -36.30 -3.19 -2.62
N ILE A 26 -36.63 -2.66 -1.43
CA ILE A 26 -35.70 -1.82 -0.66
C ILE A 26 -34.52 -2.66 -0.16
N ASN A 27 -34.78 -3.82 0.46
CA ASN A 27 -33.74 -4.67 1.02
C ASN A 27 -32.75 -5.17 -0.05
N SER A 28 -33.25 -5.65 -1.19
CA SER A 28 -32.41 -6.11 -2.29
C SER A 28 -31.49 -5.01 -2.85
N THR A 29 -31.97 -3.77 -2.87
CA THR A 29 -31.17 -2.61 -3.29
C THR A 29 -30.05 -2.29 -2.29
N ILE A 30 -30.31 -2.42 -0.98
CA ILE A 30 -29.30 -2.20 0.07
C ILE A 30 -28.22 -3.27 -0.01
N GLU A 31 -28.61 -4.55 -0.06
CA GLU A 31 -27.68 -5.68 -0.16
C GLU A 31 -26.79 -5.57 -1.41
N PHE A 32 -27.36 -5.14 -2.55
CA PHE A 32 -26.59 -4.93 -3.77
C PHE A 32 -25.54 -3.81 -3.62
N ARG A 33 -25.90 -2.70 -2.97
CA ARG A 33 -24.96 -1.60 -2.70
C ARG A 33 -23.84 -2.03 -1.75
N GLU A 34 -24.16 -2.76 -0.69
CA GLU A 34 -23.17 -3.31 0.23
C GLU A 34 -22.23 -4.29 -0.47
N LYS A 35 -22.76 -5.14 -1.34
CA LYS A 35 -21.97 -6.06 -2.18
C LYS A 35 -21.03 -5.31 -3.11
N ILE A 36 -21.47 -4.23 -3.75
CA ILE A 36 -20.61 -3.36 -4.56
C ILE A 36 -19.47 -2.81 -3.70
N VAL A 37 -19.76 -2.19 -2.56
CA VAL A 37 -18.74 -1.57 -1.69
C VAL A 37 -17.72 -2.59 -1.20
N SER A 38 -18.17 -3.77 -0.74
CA SER A 38 -17.29 -4.85 -0.28
C SER A 38 -16.41 -5.39 -1.41
N THR A 39 -17.00 -5.62 -2.59
CA THR A 39 -16.27 -6.19 -3.74
C THR A 39 -15.29 -5.17 -4.32
N GLU A 40 -15.67 -3.90 -4.44
CA GLU A 40 -14.76 -2.82 -4.87
C GLU A 40 -13.57 -2.69 -3.91
N ARG A 41 -13.79 -2.79 -2.58
CA ARG A 41 -12.69 -2.79 -1.60
C ARG A 41 -11.71 -3.94 -1.84
N GLN A 42 -12.21 -5.15 -2.08
CA GLN A 42 -11.36 -6.31 -2.39
C GLN A 42 -10.61 -6.12 -3.72
N ILE A 43 -11.26 -5.53 -4.72
CA ILE A 43 -10.63 -5.17 -6.00
C ILE A 43 -9.51 -4.16 -5.78
N THR A 44 -9.75 -3.08 -5.03
CA THR A 44 -8.72 -2.05 -4.75
C THR A 44 -7.55 -2.61 -3.95
N ASP A 45 -7.80 -3.49 -2.97
CA ASP A 45 -6.75 -4.15 -2.20
C ASP A 45 -5.86 -5.02 -3.10
N LYS A 46 -6.46 -5.84 -3.98
CA LYS A 46 -5.71 -6.62 -4.98
C LYS A 46 -4.94 -5.73 -5.94
N LEU A 47 -5.57 -4.70 -6.50
CA LEU A 47 -4.92 -3.77 -7.43
C LEU A 47 -3.75 -3.03 -6.76
N ALA A 48 -3.85 -2.67 -5.48
CA ALA A 48 -2.75 -2.06 -4.73
C ALA A 48 -1.57 -3.04 -4.54
N VAL A 49 -1.85 -4.32 -4.24
CA VAL A 49 -0.81 -5.38 -4.17
C VAL A 49 -0.16 -5.60 -5.52
N ILE A 50 -0.94 -5.72 -6.60
CA ILE A 50 -0.42 -5.89 -7.96
C ILE A 50 0.47 -4.70 -8.32
N ARG A 51 0.03 -3.48 -8.01
CA ARG A 51 0.78 -2.25 -8.28
C ARG A 51 2.15 -2.25 -7.60
N GLU A 52 2.19 -2.48 -6.29
CA GLU A 52 3.45 -2.47 -5.55
C GLU A 52 4.34 -3.64 -5.97
N ALA A 53 3.78 -4.82 -6.22
CA ALA A 53 4.53 -5.97 -6.76
C ALA A 53 5.17 -5.64 -8.12
N GLN A 54 4.44 -5.00 -9.03
CA GLN A 54 4.95 -4.58 -10.34
C GLN A 54 6.04 -3.51 -10.24
N LYS A 55 5.92 -2.56 -9.29
CA LYS A 55 6.97 -1.56 -9.04
C LYS A 55 8.26 -2.21 -8.52
N VAL A 56 8.15 -3.12 -7.56
CA VAL A 56 9.31 -3.85 -7.03
C VAL A 56 9.90 -4.76 -8.12
N TYR A 57 9.07 -5.42 -8.93
CA TYR A 57 9.55 -6.22 -10.05
C TYR A 57 10.28 -5.38 -11.11
N LEU A 58 9.76 -4.20 -11.44
CA LEU A 58 10.42 -3.23 -12.32
C LEU A 58 11.79 -2.81 -11.77
N GLU A 59 11.88 -2.53 -10.46
CA GLU A 59 13.13 -2.16 -9.79
C GLU A 59 14.19 -3.27 -9.91
N GLN A 60 13.78 -4.54 -9.84
CA GLN A 60 14.70 -5.69 -9.91
C GLN A 60 15.05 -6.14 -11.33
N HIS A 61 14.09 -6.08 -12.26
CA HIS A 61 14.24 -6.66 -13.59
C HIS A 61 14.29 -5.62 -14.72
N GLY A 62 14.11 -4.33 -14.41
CA GLY A 62 14.11 -3.23 -15.38
C GLY A 62 12.92 -3.20 -16.32
N LYS A 63 11.90 -4.06 -16.11
CA LYS A 63 10.63 -4.10 -16.86
C LYS A 63 9.48 -4.57 -15.98
N TYR A 64 8.25 -4.25 -16.36
CA TYR A 64 7.05 -4.90 -15.80
C TYR A 64 6.84 -6.30 -16.40
N THR A 65 5.98 -7.09 -15.78
CA THR A 65 5.55 -8.40 -16.29
C THR A 65 4.06 -8.41 -16.64
N SER A 66 3.69 -8.98 -17.78
CA SER A 66 2.29 -9.28 -18.14
C SER A 66 1.85 -10.70 -17.71
N SER A 67 2.78 -11.53 -17.24
CA SER A 67 2.50 -12.90 -16.79
C SER A 67 2.14 -12.93 -15.31
N TRP A 68 0.95 -13.44 -15.01
CA TRP A 68 0.48 -13.66 -13.64
C TRP A 68 1.36 -14.64 -12.88
N ASP A 69 1.73 -15.76 -13.50
CA ASP A 69 2.56 -16.77 -12.86
C ASP A 69 3.92 -16.21 -12.46
N THR A 70 4.53 -15.40 -13.34
CA THR A 70 5.80 -14.72 -13.04
C THR A 70 5.65 -13.73 -11.90
N LEU A 71 4.57 -12.94 -11.87
CA LEU A 71 4.35 -11.98 -10.80
C LEU A 71 4.09 -12.68 -9.46
N ILE A 72 3.24 -13.71 -9.45
CA ILE A 72 2.89 -14.48 -8.25
C ILE A 72 4.14 -15.19 -7.71
N ASN A 73 4.88 -15.87 -8.57
CA ASN A 73 6.13 -16.54 -8.19
C ASN A 73 7.14 -15.56 -7.59
N PHE A 74 7.27 -14.37 -8.19
CA PHE A 74 8.11 -13.32 -7.65
C PHE A 74 7.67 -12.88 -6.25
N ILE A 75 6.38 -12.67 -6.01
CA ILE A 75 5.88 -12.29 -4.68
C ILE A 75 6.16 -13.40 -3.66
N GLU A 76 5.89 -14.66 -4.00
CA GLU A 76 5.98 -15.79 -3.06
C GLU A 76 7.41 -16.24 -2.75
N THR A 77 8.30 -16.22 -3.76
CA THR A 77 9.63 -16.84 -3.67
C THR A 77 10.78 -15.89 -3.94
N GLY A 78 10.50 -14.70 -4.47
CA GLY A 78 11.52 -13.72 -4.82
C GLY A 78 12.19 -13.10 -3.60
N SER A 79 13.42 -12.63 -3.82
CA SER A 79 14.22 -11.87 -2.85
C SER A 79 14.66 -10.55 -3.46
N VAL A 80 14.67 -9.49 -2.66
CA VAL A 80 15.02 -8.13 -3.07
C VAL A 80 16.21 -7.64 -2.22
N PRO A 81 17.26 -7.06 -2.82
CA PRO A 81 18.38 -6.50 -2.08
C PRO A 81 17.94 -5.26 -1.28
N ILE A 82 18.45 -5.15 -0.05
CA ILE A 82 18.37 -3.92 0.73
C ILE A 82 19.51 -3.02 0.28
N ILE A 83 19.17 -1.96 -0.46
CA ILE A 83 20.13 -1.01 -1.03
C ILE A 83 20.27 0.21 -0.10
N VAL A 84 21.50 0.58 0.22
CA VAL A 84 21.84 1.82 0.93
C VAL A 84 22.59 2.75 -0.02
N LYS A 85 22.09 3.98 -0.15
CA LYS A 85 22.75 5.04 -0.93
C LYS A 85 23.41 6.01 0.04
N THR A 86 24.72 6.19 -0.08
CA THR A 86 25.48 7.19 0.68
C THR A 86 26.01 8.24 -0.28
N GLU A 87 25.67 9.50 -0.05
CA GLU A 87 26.16 10.64 -0.82
C GLU A 87 27.24 11.36 -0.01
N THR A 88 28.46 11.39 -0.53
CA THR A 88 29.58 12.13 0.06
C THR A 88 29.86 13.35 -0.80
N ILE A 89 29.64 14.54 -0.24
CA ILE A 89 29.98 15.80 -0.91
C ILE A 89 31.46 16.07 -0.67
N ILE A 90 32.23 16.08 -1.74
CA ILE A 90 33.63 16.47 -1.76
C ILE A 90 33.69 17.88 -2.34
N PRO A 91 33.93 18.91 -1.52
CA PRO A 91 34.10 20.28 -2.01
C PRO A 91 35.38 20.35 -2.86
N LYS A 92 35.27 20.80 -4.11
CA LYS A 92 36.44 21.10 -4.95
C LYS A 92 36.74 22.60 -4.93
N SER A 93 37.97 22.96 -5.32
CA SER A 93 38.35 24.35 -5.56
C SER A 93 37.44 25.00 -6.61
N TYR A 94 37.26 26.33 -6.50
CA TYR A 94 36.37 27.16 -7.33
C TYR A 94 34.86 26.96 -7.11
N GLY A 95 34.44 26.40 -5.96
CA GLY A 95 33.01 26.36 -5.58
C GLY A 95 32.18 25.32 -6.33
N VAL A 96 32.83 24.30 -6.90
CA VAL A 96 32.16 23.17 -7.53
C VAL A 96 32.15 22.00 -6.56
N ASP A 97 30.97 21.55 -6.15
CA ASP A 97 30.83 20.36 -5.32
C ASP A 97 30.85 19.09 -6.20
N SER A 98 31.53 18.05 -5.73
CA SER A 98 31.44 16.71 -6.33
C SER A 98 30.72 15.78 -5.38
N VAL A 99 29.59 15.22 -5.81
CA VAL A 99 28.83 14.26 -5.01
C VAL A 99 29.25 12.85 -5.42
N LEU A 100 29.99 12.17 -4.55
CA LEU A 100 30.25 10.74 -4.70
C LEU A 100 29.05 9.96 -4.15
N VAL A 101 28.33 9.30 -5.04
CA VAL A 101 27.24 8.41 -4.66
C VAL A 101 27.78 6.99 -4.58
N LYS A 102 27.82 6.42 -3.39
CA LYS A 102 28.10 5.00 -3.17
C LYS A 102 26.78 4.26 -2.94
N ILE A 103 26.56 3.19 -3.70
CA ILE A 103 25.41 2.31 -3.55
C ILE A 103 25.94 0.96 -3.08
N ASP A 104 25.59 0.56 -1.86
CA ASP A 104 25.97 -0.73 -1.29
C ASP A 104 24.71 -1.57 -1.02
N THR A 105 24.84 -2.90 -1.15
CA THR A 105 23.81 -3.86 -0.74
C THR A 105 24.16 -4.40 0.64
N ILE A 106 23.28 -4.21 1.63
CA ILE A 106 23.54 -4.60 3.03
C ILE A 106 22.83 -5.90 3.45
N GLY A 107 22.02 -6.47 2.56
CA GLY A 107 21.29 -7.70 2.83
C GLY A 107 20.23 -7.98 1.77
N GLN A 108 19.39 -8.97 2.02
CA GLN A 108 18.22 -9.32 1.20
C GLN A 108 16.99 -9.49 2.10
N VAL A 109 15.82 -9.16 1.55
CA VAL A 109 14.50 -9.42 2.14
C VAL A 109 13.63 -10.15 1.14
N SER A 110 12.60 -10.85 1.61
CA SER A 110 11.63 -11.43 0.68
C SER A 110 10.91 -10.33 -0.11
N ALA A 111 10.57 -10.61 -1.37
CA ALA A 111 9.77 -9.72 -2.19
C ALA A 111 8.42 -9.42 -1.52
N LYS A 112 7.76 -10.44 -0.95
CA LYS A 112 6.55 -10.28 -0.16
C LYS A 112 6.72 -9.24 0.95
N GLU A 113 7.78 -9.34 1.74
CA GLU A 113 8.02 -8.37 2.81
C GLU A 113 8.20 -6.95 2.26
N LYS A 114 9.02 -6.78 1.22
CA LYS A 114 9.25 -5.48 0.57
C LYS A 114 7.97 -4.84 0.02
N ILE A 115 7.05 -5.67 -0.49
CA ILE A 115 5.78 -5.21 -1.09
C ILE A 115 4.78 -4.81 -0.01
N PHE A 116 4.58 -5.67 0.99
CA PHE A 116 3.50 -5.50 1.97
C PHE A 116 3.88 -4.59 3.16
N ARG A 117 5.17 -4.52 3.51
CA ARG A 117 5.63 -3.77 4.67
C ARG A 117 6.36 -2.50 4.27
N LYS A 118 6.07 -1.42 5.00
CA LYS A 118 6.87 -0.21 5.00
C LYS A 118 7.74 -0.18 6.25
N THR A 119 9.04 0.04 6.06
CA THR A 119 10.02 0.12 7.14
C THR A 119 10.35 1.58 7.43
N TYR A 120 10.46 1.91 8.71
CA TYR A 120 10.84 3.23 9.21
C TYR A 120 12.04 3.09 10.14
N ALA A 121 12.95 4.05 10.05
CA ALA A 121 14.12 4.15 10.91
C ALA A 121 13.94 5.34 11.86
N VAL A 122 14.12 5.09 13.16
CA VAL A 122 14.25 6.14 14.17
C VAL A 122 15.73 6.36 14.40
N ASN A 123 16.21 7.50 13.91
CA ASN A 123 17.61 7.87 14.01
C ASN A 123 17.84 8.79 15.21
N ALA A 124 19.06 8.78 15.73
CA ALA A 124 19.51 9.73 16.73
C ALA A 124 19.36 11.16 16.20
N ALA A 125 18.59 11.99 16.90
CA ALA A 125 18.31 13.36 16.49
C ALA A 125 19.54 14.28 16.55
N ASP A 126 20.53 13.97 17.40
CA ASP A 126 21.73 14.77 17.60
C ASP A 126 22.91 13.91 18.10
N ASN A 127 24.09 14.53 18.21
CA ASN A 127 25.24 13.95 18.91
C ASN A 127 25.00 14.00 20.43
N GLY A 128 25.40 12.95 21.14
CA GLY A 128 25.24 12.93 22.59
C GLY A 128 25.50 11.58 23.24
N THR A 129 24.86 11.34 24.37
CA THR A 129 24.99 10.12 25.18
C THR A 129 23.64 9.43 25.26
N PHE A 130 23.57 8.16 24.85
CA PHE A 130 22.37 7.33 24.94
C PHE A 130 22.05 7.01 26.40
N LEU A 131 20.78 7.07 26.79
CA LEU A 131 20.33 6.80 28.16
C LEU A 131 19.32 5.65 28.26
N GLY A 132 18.89 5.09 27.13
CA GLY A 132 17.99 3.93 27.09
C GLY A 132 16.85 4.04 26.07
N PHE A 133 16.34 2.88 25.67
CA PHE A 133 15.10 2.75 24.93
C PHE A 133 13.90 2.79 25.89
N MET A 134 12.76 3.25 25.38
CA MET A 134 11.49 3.31 26.10
C MET A 134 10.55 2.14 25.74
N LYS A 135 10.94 1.34 24.73
CA LYS A 135 10.21 0.21 24.16
C LYS A 135 11.17 -0.91 23.79
N ASN A 136 10.63 -2.12 23.66
CA ASN A 136 11.37 -3.33 23.36
C ASN A 136 11.11 -3.82 21.94
N GLU A 137 11.99 -4.68 21.43
CA GLU A 137 11.76 -5.40 20.18
C GLU A 137 10.45 -6.20 20.26
N GLY A 138 9.66 -6.17 19.19
CA GLY A 138 8.33 -6.79 19.14
C GLY A 138 7.18 -5.92 19.62
N ASP A 139 7.44 -4.80 20.32
CA ASP A 139 6.36 -3.90 20.74
C ASP A 139 5.71 -3.20 19.55
N TYR A 140 4.38 -3.09 19.57
CA TYR A 140 3.65 -2.20 18.67
C TYR A 140 3.57 -0.79 19.27
N VAL A 141 3.92 0.22 18.47
CA VAL A 141 3.97 1.62 18.87
C VAL A 141 3.15 2.49 17.94
N VAL A 142 2.66 3.61 18.47
CA VAL A 142 1.94 4.64 17.72
C VAL A 142 2.68 5.98 17.76
N LYS A 143 2.39 6.85 16.80
CA LYS A 143 2.94 8.20 16.73
C LYS A 143 2.77 8.96 18.04
N GLY A 144 3.83 9.62 18.50
CA GLY A 144 3.87 10.37 19.76
C GLY A 144 4.25 9.54 20.99
N THR A 145 4.32 8.21 20.88
CA THR A 145 4.82 7.35 21.96
C THR A 145 6.32 7.60 22.16
N LYS A 146 6.80 7.61 23.41
CA LYS A 146 8.23 7.78 23.71
C LYS A 146 9.04 6.62 23.10
N SER A 147 10.18 6.94 22.49
CA SER A 147 11.03 5.99 21.76
C SER A 147 12.35 5.70 22.48
N TYR A 148 13.19 6.71 22.62
CA TYR A 148 14.46 6.63 23.34
C TYR A 148 14.75 7.95 24.07
N ARG A 149 15.71 7.91 24.99
CA ARG A 149 16.21 9.09 25.68
C ARG A 149 17.71 9.25 25.49
N MET A 150 18.15 10.49 25.38
CA MET A 150 19.57 10.84 25.30
C MET A 150 19.84 12.17 25.98
N ARG A 151 21.10 12.39 26.33
CA ARG A 151 21.63 13.70 26.74
C ARG A 151 22.47 14.26 25.60
N ARG A 152 22.16 15.47 25.13
CA ARG A 152 22.91 16.12 24.03
C ARG A 152 24.34 16.44 24.46
N GLU A 153 25.24 16.58 23.50
CA GLU A 153 26.61 17.02 23.78
C GLU A 153 26.67 18.53 24.13
N SER A 154 25.74 19.32 23.57
CA SER A 154 25.65 20.77 23.76
C SER A 154 24.97 21.22 25.07
N GLY A 155 24.45 20.29 25.88
CA GLY A 155 23.76 20.64 27.12
C GLY A 155 23.55 19.43 28.04
N ASP A 156 23.43 19.69 29.35
CA ASP A 156 23.38 18.62 30.35
C ASP A 156 21.96 18.05 30.58
N ARG A 157 20.97 18.52 29.82
CA ARG A 157 19.57 18.08 29.96
C ARG A 157 19.34 16.76 29.24
N THR A 158 18.61 15.87 29.90
CA THR A 158 18.06 14.66 29.29
C THR A 158 16.83 15.02 28.48
N GLU A 159 16.80 14.55 27.23
CA GLU A 159 15.65 14.69 26.32
C GLU A 159 15.10 13.31 25.98
N GLU A 160 13.77 13.23 25.90
CA GLU A 160 13.04 12.06 25.43
C GLU A 160 12.53 12.34 24.02
N PHE A 161 12.73 11.39 23.13
CA PHE A 161 12.26 11.45 21.75
C PHE A 161 11.02 10.57 21.60
N VAL A 162 10.22 10.87 20.57
CA VAL A 162 8.97 10.16 20.28
C VAL A 162 9.02 9.50 18.91
N PHE A 163 8.25 8.43 18.73
CA PHE A 163 8.02 7.84 17.42
C PHE A 163 7.22 8.80 16.53
N LEU A 164 7.66 8.98 15.29
CA LEU A 164 6.95 9.79 14.29
C LEU A 164 5.94 8.98 13.48
N ASP A 165 6.15 7.67 13.43
CA ASP A 165 5.35 6.69 12.71
C ASP A 165 4.83 5.61 13.66
N LYS A 166 3.79 4.91 13.24
CA LYS A 166 3.29 3.71 13.93
C LYS A 166 3.92 2.45 13.34
N GLY A 167 3.97 1.37 14.09
CA GLY A 167 4.43 0.08 13.61
C GLY A 167 4.92 -0.84 14.72
N THR A 168 5.36 -2.03 14.33
CA THR A 168 5.99 -3.02 15.20
C THR A 168 7.51 -2.85 15.15
N ILE A 169 8.16 -2.79 16.31
CA ILE A 169 9.62 -2.68 16.40
C ILE A 169 10.25 -4.00 15.94
N SER A 170 11.03 -3.98 14.86
CA SER A 170 11.78 -5.15 14.38
C SER A 170 13.17 -5.25 14.97
N SER A 171 13.83 -4.12 15.26
CA SER A 171 15.18 -4.14 15.84
C SER A 171 15.51 -2.89 16.61
N LEU A 172 16.34 -3.06 17.64
CA LEU A 172 16.99 -2.00 18.39
C LEU A 172 18.50 -2.05 18.15
N ALA A 173 19.15 -0.89 18.10
CA ALA A 173 20.60 -0.82 17.99
C ALA A 173 21.24 -1.48 19.23
N LYS A 174 22.32 -2.23 19.01
CA LYS A 174 23.11 -2.87 20.07
C LYS A 174 23.98 -1.81 20.78
N ILE A 175 23.36 -1.01 21.64
CA ILE A 175 23.98 0.08 22.40
C ILE A 175 23.55 0.02 23.86
N ASN A 176 24.43 0.43 24.75
CA ASN A 176 24.21 0.49 26.19
C ASN A 176 24.05 1.94 26.66
N SER A 177 23.37 2.12 27.79
CA SER A 177 23.29 3.42 28.45
C SER A 177 24.71 3.94 28.75
N GLY A 178 25.00 5.19 28.37
CA GLY A 178 26.33 5.79 28.45
C GLY A 178 27.08 5.84 27.11
N ASP A 179 26.65 5.09 26.10
CA ASP A 179 27.31 5.08 24.78
C ASP A 179 27.11 6.40 24.03
N LYS A 180 28.11 6.79 23.23
CA LYS A 180 28.04 7.99 22.39
C LYS A 180 27.19 7.75 21.15
N LEU A 181 26.25 8.66 20.89
CA LEU A 181 25.43 8.71 19.70
C LEU A 181 25.96 9.72 18.70
N LYS A 182 25.88 9.38 17.41
CA LYS A 182 26.08 10.32 16.31
C LYS A 182 24.74 10.71 15.70
N LYS A 183 24.55 11.98 15.38
CA LYS A 183 23.36 12.46 14.66
C LYS A 183 23.13 11.64 13.39
N GLY A 184 21.91 11.16 13.20
CA GLY A 184 21.52 10.33 12.06
C GLY A 184 21.83 8.83 12.22
N GLN A 185 22.49 8.40 13.30
CA GLN A 185 22.70 6.98 13.59
C GLN A 185 21.36 6.26 13.78
N ASN A 186 21.12 5.16 13.07
CA ASN A 186 19.90 4.36 13.23
C ASN A 186 19.88 3.70 14.62
N LEU A 187 18.78 3.89 15.35
CA LEU A 187 18.58 3.38 16.71
C LEU A 187 17.47 2.34 16.79
N ILE A 188 16.37 2.55 16.07
CA ILE A 188 15.20 1.68 16.11
C ILE A 188 14.71 1.49 14.69
N THR A 189 14.47 0.24 14.30
CA THR A 189 13.78 -0.07 13.05
C THR A 189 12.38 -0.57 13.39
N LEU A 190 11.37 -0.02 12.75
CA LEU A 190 9.98 -0.46 12.87
C LEU A 190 9.38 -0.70 11.49
N TRP A 191 8.37 -1.55 11.44
CA TRP A 191 7.63 -1.81 10.21
C TRP A 191 6.12 -1.75 10.46
N ASP A 192 5.38 -1.37 9.42
CA ASP A 192 3.92 -1.41 9.40
C ASP A 192 3.44 -1.97 8.06
N TYR A 193 2.26 -2.58 8.06
CA TYR A 193 1.63 -3.04 6.82
C TYR A 193 1.10 -1.82 6.06
N GLN A 194 1.63 -1.59 4.85
CA GLN A 194 1.14 -0.54 3.96
C GLN A 194 0.05 -1.04 3.01
N LEU A 195 -0.08 -2.37 2.88
CA LEU A 195 -1.09 -3.07 2.09
C LEU A 195 -1.81 -4.07 2.99
N ASN A 196 -3.03 -4.45 2.61
CA ASN A 196 -3.77 -5.50 3.29
C ASN A 196 -2.99 -6.84 3.25
N PRO A 197 -2.48 -7.36 4.39
CA PRO A 197 -1.68 -8.58 4.42
C PRO A 197 -2.48 -9.86 4.12
N ASP A 198 -3.81 -9.79 4.19
CA ASP A 198 -4.73 -10.92 4.01
C ASP A 198 -5.10 -11.16 2.54
N VAL A 199 -4.58 -10.34 1.61
CA VAL A 199 -4.79 -10.54 0.18
C VAL A 199 -4.19 -11.88 -0.25
N ASP A 200 -5.04 -12.74 -0.81
CA ASP A 200 -4.61 -14.03 -1.35
C ASP A 200 -3.79 -13.84 -2.65
N VAL A 201 -2.46 -13.95 -2.49
CA VAL A 201 -1.48 -13.80 -3.56
C VAL A 201 -1.63 -14.89 -4.63
N LYS A 202 -2.07 -16.11 -4.27
CA LYS A 202 -2.20 -17.20 -5.25
C LYS A 202 -3.33 -16.95 -6.25
N ASN A 203 -4.38 -16.29 -5.79
CA ASN A 203 -5.53 -15.89 -6.61
C ASN A 203 -5.50 -14.40 -6.98
N LEU A 204 -4.32 -13.77 -7.03
CA LEU A 204 -4.17 -12.34 -7.26
C LEU A 204 -4.73 -11.91 -8.63
N ALA A 205 -4.65 -12.79 -9.63
CA ALA A 205 -5.15 -12.55 -10.99
C ALA A 205 -6.67 -12.38 -11.05
N LYS A 206 -7.42 -13.09 -10.21
CA LYS A 206 -8.89 -13.22 -10.33
C LYS A 206 -9.61 -11.99 -9.76
N VAL A 207 -10.54 -11.44 -10.53
CA VAL A 207 -11.39 -10.32 -10.10
C VAL A 207 -12.42 -10.84 -9.09
N PRO A 208 -12.47 -10.29 -7.87
CA PRO A 208 -13.49 -10.63 -6.88
C PRO A 208 -14.92 -10.50 -7.45
N GLY A 209 -15.76 -11.52 -7.24
CA GLY A 209 -17.15 -11.53 -7.71
C GLY A 209 -17.33 -11.78 -9.21
N SER A 210 -16.27 -12.15 -9.93
CA SER A 210 -16.28 -12.46 -11.36
C SER A 210 -15.43 -13.69 -11.68
N ASP A 211 -15.69 -14.32 -12.83
CA ASP A 211 -14.83 -15.38 -13.37
C ASP A 211 -13.69 -14.87 -14.24
N LYS A 212 -13.61 -13.55 -14.43
CA LYS A 212 -12.53 -12.92 -15.19
C LYS A 212 -11.30 -12.66 -14.32
N ASN A 213 -10.15 -12.59 -14.99
CA ASN A 213 -8.93 -12.05 -14.41
C ASN A 213 -8.81 -10.55 -14.71
N PHE A 214 -8.01 -9.84 -13.91
CA PHE A 214 -7.60 -8.49 -14.26
C PHE A 214 -6.87 -8.48 -15.60
N GLU A 215 -7.10 -7.46 -16.41
CA GLU A 215 -6.37 -7.26 -17.65
C GLU A 215 -5.07 -6.52 -17.34
N ILE A 216 -3.93 -7.10 -17.72
CA ILE A 216 -2.61 -6.44 -17.64
C ILE A 216 -2.15 -6.05 -19.04
N PHE A 217 -1.77 -4.78 -19.19
CA PHE A 217 -1.05 -4.27 -20.33
C PHE A 217 0.31 -3.76 -19.89
N THR A 218 1.37 -4.10 -20.62
CA THR A 218 2.67 -3.44 -20.47
C THR A 218 3.39 -3.34 -21.79
N GLN A 219 4.07 -2.21 -22.02
CA GLN A 219 4.84 -1.94 -23.22
C GLN A 219 5.96 -0.94 -22.91
N GLN A 220 7.02 -0.94 -23.74
CA GLN A 220 8.01 0.12 -23.74
C GLN A 220 7.58 1.20 -24.74
N ILE A 221 7.52 2.45 -24.29
CA ILE A 221 7.21 3.62 -25.12
C ILE A 221 8.41 4.57 -25.12
N GLU A 222 8.49 5.43 -26.14
CA GLU A 222 9.48 6.50 -26.20
C GLU A 222 8.86 7.80 -25.69
N LYS A 223 9.47 8.41 -24.67
CA LYS A 223 9.05 9.70 -24.11
C LYS A 223 10.28 10.58 -23.98
N ASN A 224 10.29 11.71 -24.70
CA ASN A 224 11.43 12.64 -24.75
C ASN A 224 12.77 11.93 -25.08
N ASN A 225 12.78 11.07 -26.11
CA ASN A 225 13.94 10.28 -26.56
C ASN A 225 14.48 9.27 -25.53
N ILE A 226 13.73 9.00 -24.45
CA ILE A 226 14.05 7.98 -23.46
C ILE A 226 13.01 6.87 -23.56
N LYS A 227 13.48 5.62 -23.67
CA LYS A 227 12.61 4.45 -23.65
C LYS A 227 12.21 4.11 -22.21
N VAL A 228 10.92 4.12 -21.94
CA VAL A 228 10.33 3.91 -20.61
C VAL A 228 9.25 2.84 -20.66
N TRP A 229 9.15 2.06 -19.59
CA TRP A 229 8.07 1.08 -19.47
C TRP A 229 6.80 1.72 -18.94
N VAL A 230 5.67 1.35 -19.53
CA VAL A 230 4.32 1.68 -19.04
C VAL A 230 3.56 0.41 -18.70
N ILE A 231 2.58 0.56 -17.82
CA ILE A 231 1.72 -0.53 -17.36
C ILE A 231 0.32 0.01 -17.12
N GLU A 232 -0.70 -0.76 -17.49
CA GLU A 232 -2.07 -0.57 -17.02
C GLU A 232 -2.59 -1.92 -16.52
N VAL A 233 -3.19 -1.93 -15.34
CA VAL A 233 -3.95 -3.10 -14.86
C VAL A 233 -5.35 -2.64 -14.51
N LYS A 234 -6.37 -3.30 -15.08
CA LYS A 234 -7.76 -2.90 -14.91
C LYS A 234 -8.71 -4.06 -14.65
N ASP A 235 -9.81 -3.76 -13.97
CA ASP A 235 -10.98 -4.62 -13.83
C ASP A 235 -11.82 -4.62 -15.13
N PRO A 236 -11.96 -5.77 -15.81
CA PRO A 236 -12.77 -5.88 -17.03
C PRO A 236 -14.25 -6.22 -16.79
N ALA A 237 -14.67 -6.40 -15.53
CA ALA A 237 -16.04 -6.75 -15.17
C ALA A 237 -16.44 -6.07 -13.84
N PRO A 238 -16.55 -4.74 -13.83
CA PRO A 238 -16.93 -4.02 -12.62
C PRO A 238 -18.32 -4.43 -12.16
N ILE A 239 -18.42 -4.81 -10.88
CA ILE A 239 -19.71 -5.11 -10.24
C ILE A 239 -20.62 -3.88 -10.17
N ASN A 240 -20.02 -2.69 -10.12
CA ASN A 240 -20.73 -1.43 -10.11
C ASN A 240 -21.08 -1.00 -11.56
N PRO A 241 -22.37 -1.00 -11.94
CA PRO A 241 -22.79 -0.66 -13.30
C PRO A 241 -22.55 0.81 -13.68
N GLU A 242 -22.28 1.68 -12.70
CA GLU A 242 -21.89 3.07 -12.93
C GLU A 242 -20.45 3.19 -13.44
N ARG A 243 -19.62 2.15 -13.28
CA ARG A 243 -18.23 2.15 -13.73
C ARG A 243 -18.09 1.70 -15.19
N ARG A 244 -18.07 2.65 -16.12
CA ARG A 244 -18.01 2.38 -17.56
C ARG A 244 -16.80 3.03 -18.22
N GLU A 245 -16.26 2.37 -19.24
CA GLU A 245 -15.07 2.86 -19.96
C GLU A 245 -15.32 4.22 -20.64
N GLU A 246 -16.56 4.43 -21.09
CA GLU A 246 -17.08 5.63 -21.75
C GLU A 246 -17.17 6.86 -20.84
N ASN A 247 -17.11 6.68 -19.51
CA ASN A 247 -17.22 7.80 -18.58
C ASN A 247 -16.03 8.76 -18.70
N GLU A 248 -16.29 10.07 -18.78
CA GLU A 248 -15.22 11.08 -18.83
C GLU A 248 -14.43 11.13 -17.51
N ALA A 249 -15.13 11.07 -16.38
CA ALA A 249 -14.53 11.13 -15.05
C ALA A 249 -13.75 9.84 -14.74
N LYS A 250 -12.44 9.96 -14.49
CA LYS A 250 -11.54 8.84 -14.21
C LYS A 250 -11.99 7.97 -13.04
N ASN A 251 -12.51 8.58 -11.98
CA ASN A 251 -13.02 7.87 -10.80
C ASN A 251 -14.34 7.12 -11.05
N LYS A 252 -15.02 7.38 -12.18
CA LYS A 252 -16.17 6.60 -12.66
C LYS A 252 -15.79 5.58 -13.72
N LYS A 253 -14.52 5.42 -14.09
CA LYS A 253 -14.11 4.31 -14.96
C LYS A 253 -13.98 3.01 -14.16
N PRO A 254 -13.92 1.84 -14.82
CA PRO A 254 -13.52 0.59 -14.17
C PRO A 254 -12.22 0.77 -13.40
N LEU A 255 -12.14 0.15 -12.22
CA LEU A 255 -11.01 0.29 -11.31
C LEU A 255 -9.72 -0.16 -12.00
N ARG A 256 -8.71 0.71 -11.97
CA ARG A 256 -7.42 0.47 -12.63
C ARG A 256 -6.30 1.31 -12.05
N PHE A 257 -5.07 0.86 -12.26
CA PHE A 257 -3.91 1.71 -12.08
C PHE A 257 -3.04 1.76 -13.32
N GLY A 258 -2.25 2.83 -13.38
CA GLY A 258 -1.30 3.08 -14.44
C GLY A 258 -1.94 3.63 -15.71
N SER A 259 -1.18 3.56 -16.80
CA SER A 259 -1.58 4.09 -18.11
C SER A 259 -0.85 3.33 -19.21
N LYS A 260 -1.49 3.24 -20.38
CA LYS A 260 -0.85 2.72 -21.60
C LYS A 260 0.05 3.72 -22.30
N THR A 261 -0.08 5.01 -21.97
CA THR A 261 0.58 6.12 -22.68
C THR A 261 1.49 6.94 -21.80
N ASP A 262 1.35 6.83 -20.47
CA ASP A 262 2.09 7.62 -19.50
C ASP A 262 2.79 6.76 -18.48
N VAL A 263 3.98 7.20 -18.06
CA VAL A 263 4.72 6.60 -16.95
C VAL A 263 4.05 6.99 -15.65
N THR A 264 3.06 6.19 -15.25
CA THR A 264 2.35 6.34 -13.99
C THR A 264 1.92 4.97 -13.48
N THR A 265 1.78 4.87 -12.16
CA THR A 265 1.16 3.73 -11.47
C THR A 265 0.02 4.20 -10.57
N ALA A 266 -0.46 5.44 -10.74
CA ALA A 266 -1.57 5.98 -9.95
C ALA A 266 -2.86 5.17 -10.20
N GLY A 267 -3.63 4.94 -9.13
CA GLY A 267 -4.94 4.31 -9.19
C GLY A 267 -6.05 5.35 -9.41
N ASN A 268 -7.19 4.94 -9.95
CA ASN A 268 -8.36 5.82 -10.08
C ASN A 268 -9.35 5.74 -8.89
N TRP A 269 -8.92 5.15 -7.78
CA TRP A 269 -9.68 5.01 -6.52
C TRP A 269 -9.06 5.80 -5.35
N GLU A 270 -7.98 6.53 -5.63
CA GLU A 270 -7.29 7.41 -4.67
C GLU A 270 -8.01 8.75 -4.53
#